data_AF-A0A7J3YTN4-F1
#
_entry.id   AF-A0A7J3YTN4-F1
#
_cell.length_a   1.000
_cell.length_b   1.000
_cell.length_c   1.000
_cell.angle_alpha   90.00
_cell.angle_beta   90.00
_cell.angle_gamma   90.00
#
_symmetry.space_group_name_H-M   'P 1'
#
loop_
_entity.id
_entity.type
_entity.pdbx_description
1 polymer ?
#
loop_
_entity_poly.entity_id
_entity_poly.type
_entity_poly.pdbx_seq_one_letter_code
_entity_poly.pdbx_strand_id
1 'polypeptide(L)'
;MPLKGELCLNSFCMKLLIDVLLNCYRQQLYGYNSIVKKYNVYLKPLHIVVKNSLRGSKKVYYYFGRYWYRLEVVNSKLKWIYLGREKPFDFLPDPPINPLLIIEVKRAQSDPSLQCIYVKNFGEVSKHITHVVKIVYDCCREPVHYSTRICVENGLK
;
A
#
# COMPACT_ATOMS: atom_id res chain seq x y z
N MET A 1 -8.84 20.41 1.98
CA MET A 1 -9.60 20.22 3.22
C MET A 1 -9.56 18.73 3.56
N PRO A 2 -9.01 18.31 4.71
CA PRO A 2 -9.06 16.92 5.14
C PRO A 2 -10.51 16.53 5.47
N LEU A 3 -10.88 15.27 5.29
CA LEU A 3 -12.17 14.73 5.72
C LEU A 3 -12.41 15.10 7.19
N LYS A 4 -13.43 15.92 7.44
CA LYS A 4 -14.02 16.08 8.77
C LYS A 4 -14.74 14.77 9.11
N GLY A 5 -14.05 13.85 9.77
CA GLY A 5 -14.65 12.60 10.24
C GLY A 5 -13.58 11.52 10.35
N GLU A 6 -13.26 11.13 11.58
CA GLU A 6 -12.42 9.97 11.86
C GLU A 6 -13.16 8.71 11.38
N LEU A 7 -12.64 8.06 10.33
CA LEU A 7 -13.22 6.81 9.84
C LEU A 7 -12.62 5.69 10.68
N CYS A 8 -13.42 5.18 11.62
CA CYS A 8 -13.02 4.13 12.54
C CYS A 8 -13.55 2.77 12.10
N LEU A 9 -12.66 1.78 12.03
CA LEU A 9 -12.92 0.43 11.59
C LEU A 9 -12.58 -0.56 12.69
N ASN A 10 -13.29 -1.68 12.76
CA ASN A 10 -12.86 -2.83 13.56
C ASN A 10 -11.60 -3.46 12.93
N SER A 11 -10.98 -4.41 13.65
CA SER A 11 -9.73 -5.06 13.21
C SER A 11 -9.85 -5.79 11.86
N PHE A 12 -11.00 -6.39 11.57
CA PHE A 12 -11.25 -7.08 10.30
C PHE A 12 -11.26 -6.08 9.13
N CYS A 13 -12.03 -5.00 9.26
CA CYS A 13 -12.15 -3.96 8.25
C CYS A 13 -10.86 -3.17 8.06
N MET A 14 -10.10 -2.94 9.14
CA MET A 14 -8.79 -2.32 9.02
C MET A 14 -7.83 -3.20 8.21
N LYS A 15 -7.81 -4.50 8.48
CA LYS A 15 -6.99 -5.44 7.70
C LYS A 15 -7.38 -5.39 6.22
N LEU A 16 -8.68 -5.43 5.93
CA LEU A 16 -9.18 -5.33 4.56
C LEU A 16 -8.75 -4.02 3.88
N LEU A 17 -8.86 -2.89 4.56
CA LEU A 17 -8.41 -1.61 4.03
C LEU A 17 -6.91 -1.63 3.66
N ILE A 18 -6.06 -2.12 4.57
CA ILE A 18 -4.62 -2.19 4.33
C ILE A 18 -4.32 -3.08 3.13
N ASP A 19 -4.97 -4.24 3.02
CA ASP A 19 -4.81 -5.15 1.89
C ASP A 19 -5.21 -4.47 0.56
N VAL A 20 -6.31 -3.73 0.56
CA VAL A 20 -6.79 -2.98 -0.61
C VAL A 20 -5.81 -1.88 -1.01
N LEU A 21 -5.39 -1.03 -0.07
CA LEU A 21 -4.44 0.05 -0.33
C LEU A 21 -3.12 -0.47 -0.90
N LEU A 22 -2.61 -1.57 -0.33
CA LEU A 22 -1.38 -2.21 -0.81
C LEU A 22 -1.55 -2.83 -2.19
N ASN A 23 -2.73 -3.39 -2.50
CA ASN A 23 -3.02 -3.91 -3.82
C ASN A 23 -3.09 -2.81 -4.88
N CYS A 24 -3.80 -1.70 -4.60
CA CYS A 24 -3.85 -0.53 -5.48
C CYS A 24 -2.43 0.02 -5.72
N TYR A 25 -1.64 0.18 -4.66
CA TYR A 25 -0.26 0.66 -4.77
C TYR A 25 0.62 -0.29 -5.59
N ARG A 26 0.46 -1.62 -5.42
CA ARG A 26 1.16 -2.63 -6.21
C ARG A 26 0.83 -2.49 -7.71
N GLN A 27 -0.43 -2.26 -8.07
CA GLN A 27 -0.83 -2.03 -9.46
C GLN A 27 -0.20 -0.76 -10.04
N GLN A 28 -0.18 0.33 -9.25
CA GLN A 28 0.50 1.57 -9.65
C GLN A 28 2.01 1.35 -9.88
N LEU A 29 2.67 0.58 -9.02
CA LEU A 29 4.08 0.21 -9.20
C LEU A 29 4.31 -0.63 -10.46
N TYR A 30 3.39 -1.53 -10.82
CA TYR A 30 3.48 -2.26 -12.09
C TYR A 30 3.31 -1.34 -13.29
N GLY A 31 2.33 -0.43 -13.25
CA GLY A 31 2.14 0.59 -14.28
C GLY A 31 3.40 1.46 -14.44
N TYR A 32 3.92 1.96 -13.34
CA TYR A 32 5.17 2.72 -13.29
C TYR A 32 6.37 1.93 -13.87
N ASN A 33 6.57 0.69 -13.42
CA ASN A 33 7.65 -0.17 -13.93
C ASN A 33 7.50 -0.47 -15.44
N SER A 34 6.28 -0.48 -15.97
CA SER A 34 6.07 -0.64 -17.42
C SER A 34 6.60 0.54 -18.23
N ILE A 35 6.69 1.73 -17.63
CA ILE A 35 7.23 2.96 -18.24
C ILE A 35 8.76 2.96 -18.12
N VAL A 36 9.31 2.66 -16.94
CA VAL A 36 10.76 2.79 -16.67
C VAL A 36 11.59 1.57 -17.09
N LYS A 37 10.97 0.42 -17.36
CA LYS A 37 11.68 -0.80 -17.80
C LYS A 37 12.58 -0.59 -19.03
N LYS A 38 12.25 0.38 -19.89
CA LYS A 38 13.07 0.73 -21.07
C LYS A 38 14.48 1.22 -20.71
N TYR A 39 14.68 1.65 -19.47
CA TYR A 39 15.99 2.04 -18.92
C TYR A 39 16.66 0.94 -18.11
N ASN A 40 16.11 -0.29 -18.15
CA ASN A 40 16.55 -1.45 -17.38
C ASN A 40 16.63 -1.21 -15.86
N VAL A 41 15.70 -0.41 -15.33
CA VAL A 41 15.56 -0.17 -13.89
C VAL A 41 14.13 -0.41 -13.45
N TYR A 42 13.99 -0.86 -12.21
CA TYR A 42 12.73 -1.29 -11.64
C TYR A 42 12.67 -0.88 -10.17
N LEU A 43 11.54 -0.36 -9.75
CA LEU A 43 11.22 -0.16 -8.34
C LEU A 43 10.55 -1.43 -7.82
N LYS A 44 11.22 -2.17 -6.93
CA LYS A 44 10.75 -3.50 -6.52
C LYS A 44 9.39 -3.42 -5.80
N PRO A 45 8.31 -3.99 -6.36
CA PRO A 45 6.97 -3.77 -5.82
C PRO A 45 6.75 -4.38 -4.46
N LEU A 46 7.41 -5.50 -4.17
CA LEU A 46 7.34 -6.17 -2.88
C LEU A 46 8.67 -6.84 -2.51
N HIS A 47 9.14 -6.58 -1.31
CA HIS A 47 10.23 -7.29 -0.67
C HIS A 47 9.80 -7.72 0.73
N ILE A 48 9.70 -9.04 0.92
CA ILE A 48 9.31 -9.65 2.19
C ILE A 48 10.57 -10.07 2.93
N VAL A 49 10.70 -9.65 4.20
CA VAL A 49 11.77 -10.10 5.09
C VAL A 49 11.14 -10.78 6.29
N VAL A 50 11.49 -12.04 6.53
CA VAL A 50 11.08 -12.77 7.73
C VAL A 50 12.23 -12.71 8.73
N LYS A 51 11.98 -12.18 9.93
CA LYS A 51 12.91 -12.20 11.05
C LYS A 51 12.36 -13.04 12.18
N ASN A 52 13.15 -14.00 12.66
CA ASN A 52 12.83 -14.72 13.88
C ASN A 52 13.16 -13.84 15.09
N SER A 53 12.25 -13.76 16.04
CA SER A 53 12.49 -13.15 17.36
C SER A 53 13.19 -14.16 18.26
N LEU A 54 13.97 -13.65 19.21
CA LEU A 54 14.59 -14.42 20.29
C LEU A 54 13.57 -15.23 21.12
N ARG A 55 12.30 -14.83 21.14
CA ARG A 55 11.21 -15.53 21.86
C ARG A 55 10.37 -16.46 20.96
N GLY A 56 10.90 -16.89 19.82
CA GLY A 56 10.24 -17.85 18.91
C GLY A 56 9.14 -17.28 18.02
N SER A 57 8.79 -15.99 18.14
CA SER A 57 7.83 -15.35 17.23
C SER A 57 8.47 -14.95 15.89
N LYS A 58 7.73 -15.08 14.78
CA LYS A 58 8.17 -14.63 13.46
C LYS A 58 7.62 -13.22 13.18
N LYS A 59 8.48 -12.27 12.84
CA LYS A 59 8.10 -10.96 12.31
C LYS A 59 8.30 -10.94 10.81
N VAL A 60 7.25 -10.60 10.07
CA VAL A 60 7.31 -10.46 8.60
C VAL A 60 7.22 -8.98 8.26
N TYR A 61 8.22 -8.47 7.55
CA TYR A 61 8.27 -7.09 7.08
C TYR A 61 7.98 -7.07 5.59
N TYR A 62 7.02 -6.25 5.18
CA TYR A 62 6.66 -6.05 3.78
C TYR A 62 7.16 -4.66 3.36
N TYR A 63 8.11 -4.61 2.44
CA TYR A 63 8.61 -3.36 1.86
C TYR A 63 8.06 -3.22 0.45
N PHE A 64 7.34 -2.12 0.19
CA PHE A 64 6.77 -1.83 -1.12
C PHE A 64 7.48 -0.64 -1.75
N GLY A 65 8.00 -0.82 -2.95
CA GLY A 65 8.55 0.25 -3.78
C GLY A 65 9.68 1.06 -3.11
N ARG A 66 10.52 0.42 -2.29
CA ARG A 66 11.56 1.10 -1.49
C ARG A 66 12.93 1.15 -2.15
N TYR A 67 13.21 0.19 -3.02
CA TYR A 67 14.55 -0.09 -3.51
C TYR A 67 14.54 -0.26 -5.02
N TRP A 68 15.53 0.35 -5.65
CA TRP A 68 15.76 0.28 -7.07
C TRP A 68 16.64 -0.90 -7.43
N TYR A 69 16.31 -1.53 -8.55
CA TYR A 69 17.03 -2.67 -9.07
C TYR A 69 17.20 -2.60 -10.57
N ARG A 70 18.26 -3.22 -11.06
CA ARG A 70 18.47 -3.60 -12.45
C ARG A 70 18.24 -5.09 -12.63
N LEU A 71 17.75 -5.49 -13.80
CA LEU A 71 17.65 -6.89 -14.18
C LEU A 71 18.81 -7.27 -15.08
N GLU A 72 19.42 -8.41 -14.78
CA GLU A 72 20.47 -9.02 -15.60
C GLU A 72 20.19 -10.50 -15.79
N VAL A 73 20.55 -11.03 -16.96
CA VAL A 73 20.52 -12.46 -17.21
C VAL A 73 21.94 -12.97 -17.15
N VAL A 74 22.23 -13.79 -16.14
CA VAL A 74 23.55 -14.42 -15.96
C VAL A 74 23.34 -15.93 -15.96
N ASN A 75 23.94 -16.65 -16.90
CA ASN A 75 23.80 -18.09 -17.08
C ASN A 75 22.31 -18.52 -17.13
N SER A 76 21.52 -17.84 -17.96
CA SER A 76 20.07 -18.05 -18.12
C SER A 76 19.23 -17.83 -16.85
N LYS A 77 19.81 -17.28 -15.78
CA LYS A 77 19.09 -16.92 -14.54
C LYS A 77 18.93 -15.41 -14.45
N LEU A 78 17.69 -14.98 -14.18
CA LEU A 78 17.39 -13.58 -13.90
C LEU A 78 17.96 -13.19 -12.51
N LYS A 79 18.81 -12.19 -12.49
CA LYS A 79 19.37 -11.58 -11.27
C LYS A 79 18.85 -10.16 -11.10
N TRP A 80 18.47 -9.85 -9.87
CA TRP A 80 18.09 -8.51 -9.44
C TRP A 80 19.32 -7.84 -8.80
N ILE A 81 19.88 -6.84 -9.46
CA ILE A 81 21.04 -6.08 -8.97
C ILE A 81 20.54 -4.86 -8.23
N TYR A 82 20.87 -4.73 -6.95
CA TYR A 82 20.45 -3.60 -6.12
C TYR A 82 21.19 -2.32 -6.52
N LEU A 83 20.43 -1.24 -6.77
CA LEU A 83 20.97 0.06 -7.18
C LEU A 83 20.94 1.11 -6.07
N GLY A 84 20.10 0.92 -5.03
CA GLY A 84 19.96 1.90 -3.95
C GLY A 84 18.52 2.18 -3.57
N ARG A 85 18.35 3.19 -2.71
CA ARG A 85 17.05 3.75 -2.31
C ARG A 85 16.64 4.93 -3.19
N GLU A 86 17.61 5.71 -3.64
CA GLU A 86 17.39 6.91 -4.44
C GLU A 86 17.07 6.57 -5.89
N LYS A 87 16.30 7.46 -6.53
CA LYS A 87 15.98 7.37 -7.96
C LYS A 87 17.30 7.38 -8.76
N PRO A 88 17.58 6.36 -9.59
CA PRO A 88 18.90 6.20 -10.19
C PRO A 88 19.22 7.25 -11.26
N PHE A 89 18.19 7.84 -11.87
CA PHE A 89 18.35 8.90 -12.87
C PHE A 89 17.26 9.96 -12.74
N ASP A 90 17.63 11.23 -12.85
CA ASP A 90 16.72 12.37 -12.64
C ASP A 90 15.61 12.46 -13.69
N PHE A 91 15.89 12.04 -14.92
CA PHE A 91 14.92 12.07 -16.03
C PHE A 91 13.79 11.05 -15.88
N LEU A 92 13.89 10.10 -14.95
CA LEU A 92 12.81 9.15 -14.69
C LEU A 92 11.63 9.89 -14.06
N PRO A 93 10.38 9.54 -14.42
CA PRO A 93 9.21 10.04 -13.70
C PRO A 93 9.32 9.69 -12.21
N ASP A 94 8.63 10.43 -11.36
CA ASP A 94 8.61 10.09 -9.94
C ASP A 94 7.74 8.85 -9.68
N PRO A 95 8.15 7.97 -8.75
CA PRO A 95 7.36 6.80 -8.43
C PRO A 95 6.06 7.18 -7.71
N PRO A 96 5.02 6.31 -7.78
CA PRO A 96 3.81 6.52 -7.01
C PRO A 96 4.14 6.58 -5.51
N ILE A 97 3.38 7.40 -4.78
CA ILE A 97 3.56 7.56 -3.33
C ILE A 97 2.98 6.35 -2.61
N ASN A 98 3.76 5.79 -1.69
CA ASN A 98 3.29 4.69 -0.85
C ASN A 98 2.15 5.18 0.08
N PRO A 99 0.94 4.58 0.02
CA PRO A 99 -0.20 5.01 0.82
C PRO A 99 0.08 4.92 2.33
N LEU A 100 0.94 4.00 2.77
CA LEU A 100 1.29 3.84 4.17
C LEU A 100 2.09 5.02 4.75
N LEU A 101 2.66 5.89 3.90
CA LEU A 101 3.37 7.09 4.36
C LEU A 101 2.41 8.24 4.70
N ILE A 102 1.20 8.21 4.15
CA ILE A 102 0.24 9.29 4.30
C ILE A 102 -0.98 8.90 5.15
N ILE A 103 -1.11 7.64 5.55
CA ILE A 103 -2.11 7.23 6.54
C ILE A 103 -1.48 7.16 7.93
N GLU A 104 -2.26 7.56 8.92
CA GLU A 104 -1.97 7.36 10.33
C GLU A 104 -3.15 6.61 10.94
N VAL A 105 -2.88 5.62 11.78
CA VAL A 105 -3.91 4.80 12.44
C VAL A 105 -3.77 4.98 13.94
N LYS A 106 -4.86 5.37 14.60
CA LYS A 106 -4.94 5.49 16.06
C LYS A 106 -6.07 4.61 16.59
N ARG A 107 -5.96 4.12 17.81
CA ARG A 107 -7.11 3.48 18.47
C ARG A 107 -8.09 4.55 18.93
N ALA A 108 -9.39 4.29 18.79
CA ALA A 108 -10.40 5.18 19.33
C ALA A 108 -10.33 5.18 20.87
N GLN A 109 -10.45 6.36 21.48
CA GLN A 109 -10.49 6.46 22.94
C GLN A 109 -11.82 5.96 23.52
N SER A 110 -12.92 6.17 22.79
CA SER A 110 -14.26 5.76 23.19
C SER A 110 -14.48 4.25 23.11
N ASP A 111 -13.81 3.57 22.17
CA ASP A 111 -13.92 2.12 21.95
C ASP A 111 -12.56 1.56 21.50
N PRO A 112 -11.81 0.89 22.39
CA PRO A 112 -10.50 0.32 22.06
C PRO A 112 -10.52 -0.77 20.97
N SER A 113 -11.69 -1.31 20.63
CA SER A 113 -11.85 -2.28 19.54
C SER A 113 -11.78 -1.62 18.15
N LEU A 114 -11.93 -0.29 18.10
CA LEU A 114 -11.92 0.50 16.87
C LEU A 114 -10.58 1.17 16.61
N GLN A 115 -10.24 1.25 15.32
CA GLN A 115 -9.03 1.87 14.81
C GLN A 115 -9.43 2.94 13.80
N CYS A 116 -9.08 4.20 14.08
CA CYS A 116 -9.43 5.37 13.29
C CYS A 116 -8.28 5.76 12.35
N ILE A 117 -8.63 6.05 11.10
CA ILE A 117 -7.68 6.40 10.04
C ILE A 117 -7.69 7.91 9.81
N TYR A 118 -6.49 8.46 9.71
CA TYR A 118 -6.24 9.85 9.36
C TYR A 118 -5.39 9.89 8.11
N VAL A 119 -5.87 10.58 7.08
CA VAL A 119 -5.13 10.75 5.83
C VAL A 119 -4.47 12.13 5.84
N LYS A 120 -3.14 12.16 5.81
CA LYS A 120 -2.36 13.39 5.67
C LYS A 120 -2.64 14.02 4.32
N ASN A 121 -2.77 15.35 4.29
CA ASN A 121 -2.99 16.08 3.05
C ASN A 121 -1.73 16.00 2.18
N PHE A 122 -1.86 15.39 1.00
CA PHE A 122 -0.78 15.19 0.03
C PHE A 122 -1.27 15.47 -1.40
N GLY A 123 -2.06 16.54 -1.56
CA GLY A 123 -2.63 16.92 -2.85
C GLY A 123 -3.58 15.86 -3.41
N GLU A 124 -3.53 15.61 -4.72
CA GLU A 124 -4.42 14.66 -5.42
C GLU A 124 -4.31 13.22 -4.88
N VAL A 125 -3.13 12.80 -4.43
CA VAL A 125 -2.91 11.45 -3.88
C VAL A 125 -3.77 11.21 -2.65
N SER A 126 -3.91 12.23 -1.80
CA SER A 126 -4.76 12.12 -0.60
C SER A 126 -6.24 11.95 -0.96
N LYS A 127 -6.72 12.51 -2.07
CA LYS A 127 -8.12 12.33 -2.52
C LYS A 127 -8.41 10.88 -2.90
N HIS A 128 -7.50 10.26 -3.66
CA HIS A 128 -7.66 8.86 -4.07
C HIS A 128 -7.66 7.92 -2.85
N ILE A 129 -6.72 8.11 -1.92
CA ILE A 129 -6.67 7.30 -0.70
C ILE A 129 -7.90 7.53 0.18
N THR A 130 -8.32 8.78 0.35
CA THR A 130 -9.59 9.12 1.02
C THR A 130 -10.78 8.41 0.39
N HIS A 131 -10.86 8.34 -0.94
CA HIS A 131 -11.94 7.66 -1.64
C HIS A 131 -11.94 6.15 -1.35
N VAL A 132 -10.79 5.49 -1.42
CA VAL A 132 -10.63 4.07 -1.06
C VAL A 132 -11.03 3.81 0.39
N VAL A 133 -10.57 4.65 1.32
CA VAL A 133 -10.92 4.53 2.75
C VAL A 133 -12.44 4.64 2.95
N LYS A 134 -13.10 5.57 2.25
CA LYS A 134 -14.55 5.75 2.32
C LYS A 134 -15.30 4.51 1.81
N ILE A 135 -14.92 3.97 0.65
CA ILE A 135 -15.54 2.74 0.12
C ILE A 135 -15.46 1.60 1.13
N VAL A 136 -14.28 1.34 1.69
CA VAL A 136 -14.10 0.26 2.67
C VAL A 136 -14.92 0.52 3.93
N TYR A 137 -14.98 1.76 4.39
CA TYR A 137 -15.79 2.15 5.53
C TYR A 137 -17.29 1.89 5.31
N ASP A 138 -17.82 2.35 4.18
CA ASP A 138 -19.24 2.20 3.83
C ASP A 138 -19.60 0.70 3.72
N CYS A 139 -18.78 -0.08 2.99
CA CYS A 139 -18.94 -1.54 2.86
C CYS A 139 -18.86 -2.30 4.20
N CYS A 140 -18.15 -1.75 5.18
CA CYS A 140 -18.02 -2.34 6.52
C CYS A 140 -19.17 -1.98 7.46
N ARG A 141 -19.97 -0.97 7.12
CA ARG A 141 -21.16 -0.56 7.87
C ARG A 141 -22.47 -1.05 7.26
N GLU A 142 -22.49 -1.43 6.00
CA GLU A 142 -23.72 -1.89 5.36
C GLU A 142 -24.22 -3.24 5.93
N PRO A 143 -25.55 -3.38 6.16
CA PRO A 143 -26.16 -4.61 6.62
C PRO A 143 -26.13 -5.70 5.53
N VAL A 144 -25.15 -6.59 5.62
CA VAL A 144 -25.09 -8.03 5.25
C VAL A 144 -25.96 -8.54 4.07
N HIS A 145 -26.07 -7.81 2.96
CA HIS A 145 -26.63 -8.40 1.72
C HIS A 145 -25.57 -9.04 0.81
N TYR A 146 -24.29 -8.72 1.01
CA TYR A 146 -23.16 -9.24 0.25
C TYR A 146 -21.90 -9.38 1.13
N SER A 147 -20.92 -10.17 0.70
CA SER A 147 -19.59 -10.21 1.35
C SER A 147 -18.91 -8.84 1.26
N THR A 148 -18.39 -8.31 2.38
CA THR A 148 -17.66 -7.02 2.42
C THR A 148 -16.56 -6.93 1.35
N ARG A 149 -15.94 -8.05 0.97
CA ARG A 149 -14.95 -8.07 -0.12
C ARG A 149 -15.56 -7.75 -1.48
N ILE A 150 -16.70 -8.36 -1.79
CA ILE A 150 -17.42 -8.13 -3.07
C ILE A 150 -17.86 -6.67 -3.17
N CYS A 151 -18.31 -6.09 -2.06
CA CYS A 151 -18.62 -4.66 -1.98
C CYS A 151 -17.46 -3.79 -2.40
N VAL A 152 -16.30 -4.01 -1.77
CA VAL A 152 -15.11 -3.20 -2.00
C VAL A 152 -14.62 -3.39 -3.43
N GLU A 153 -14.63 -4.62 -3.94
CA GLU A 153 -14.28 -4.90 -5.34
C GLU A 153 -15.19 -4.18 -6.34
N ASN A 154 -16.49 -4.07 -6.04
CA ASN A 154 -17.43 -3.35 -6.90
C ASN A 154 -17.31 -1.83 -6.77
N GLY A 155 -17.05 -1.32 -5.56
CA GLY A 155 -16.87 0.11 -5.32
C GLY A 155 -15.56 0.68 -5.90
N LEU A 156 -14.59 -0.18 -6.19
CA LEU A 156 -13.29 0.21 -6.80
C LEU A 156 -13.28 0.12 -8.34
N LYS A 157 -14.32 -0.41 -8.97
CA LYS A 157 -14.48 -0.43 -10.44
C LYS A 157 -15.00 0.90 -10.95
#